data_AF-A0A2N8RX89-F1
#
_entry.id   AF-A0A2N8RX89-F1
#
_cell.length_a   1.000
_cell.length_b   1.000
_cell.length_c   1.000
_cell.angle_alpha   90.00
_cell.angle_beta   90.00
_cell.angle_gamma   90.00
#
_symmetry.space_group_name_H-M   'P 1'
#
loop_
_entity.id
_entity.type
_entity.pdbx_description
1 polymer ?
#
loop_
_entity_poly.entity_id
_entity_poly.type
_entity_poly.pdbx_seq_one_letter_code
_entity_poly.pdbx_strand_id
1 'polypeptide(L)'
;MQLNSRSLPITPAISPEPDQSSRALYFALVREVDEHARDRAVDYLRLQLDAAAALPCDLPEDPADLHAWVMQRTETVGRQYQAYLDQRRAGGARRYFSSKAHALHFLRGVAPTKLVDGAWLYGLLQRWDDARFTALIQTYLEELGEGLPEKNHVVLYRKLLANQGCDDWQELDDEHFVQGAIQLALAEHAEQFLPEVIGFNLGYEQLPLHLLITSYELTELGIDPYYFTLHVTVDNADNGHAKKAVQGLLDALPQVGDSAEFYRRVRDGYRLNDLGASTVSVIGDFDLSREVQRIFEKKAAVGQFVHSDYCRFEGRTVNQWLAEDVEQFLDVLDKRGWIKRGHDPQESRFWQLIVGDQAPMFGVFSAYEQQMIHDWIADDWQADGKRSPRGALLQRQALFNARRAAPGPAMPQLAEKAASNDFDEELQLLEQQVARLPDRAARMRLLLPLLAPQRHHSAAGLLATRLFNGLFN
;
A
#
# COMPACT_ATOMS: atom_id res chain seq x y z
N MET A 1 6.39 36.97 -19.22
CA MET A 1 5.01 36.86 -18.72
C MET A 1 5.01 35.71 -17.73
N GLN A 2 5.05 36.02 -16.43
CA GLN A 2 5.14 35.06 -15.33
C GLN A 2 3.82 34.27 -15.24
N LEU A 3 3.90 32.94 -15.16
CA LEU A 3 2.76 32.08 -14.86
C LEU A 3 2.91 31.60 -13.41
N ASN A 4 2.01 32.09 -12.56
CA ASN A 4 1.95 31.77 -11.14
C ASN A 4 1.49 30.33 -10.93
N SER A 5 2.22 29.62 -10.07
CA SER A 5 1.79 28.39 -9.42
C SER A 5 0.51 28.69 -8.62
N ARG A 6 -0.61 28.04 -8.96
CA ARG A 6 -1.80 28.05 -8.13
C ARG A 6 -1.59 27.03 -7.01
N SER A 7 -1.24 27.54 -5.83
CA SER A 7 -1.30 26.81 -4.58
C SER A 7 -2.70 26.21 -4.41
N LEU A 8 -2.78 24.89 -4.32
CA LEU A 8 -3.97 24.20 -3.84
C LEU A 8 -4.12 24.48 -2.34
N PRO A 9 -5.36 24.58 -1.80
CA PRO A 9 -5.56 24.88 -0.39
C PRO A 9 -5.05 23.71 0.47
N ILE A 10 -4.01 23.99 1.27
CA ILE A 10 -3.52 23.11 2.32
C ILE A 10 -4.32 23.45 3.58
N THR A 11 -5.24 22.57 3.96
CA THR A 11 -5.92 22.64 5.25
C THR A 11 -5.04 21.92 6.27
N PRO A 12 -4.62 22.55 7.38
CA PRO A 12 -3.81 21.87 8.38
C PRO A 12 -4.61 20.75 9.05
N ALA A 13 -4.01 19.56 9.13
CA ALA A 13 -4.58 18.41 9.82
C ALA A 13 -4.72 18.72 11.33
N ILE A 14 -5.90 18.44 11.89
CA ILE A 14 -6.15 18.48 13.32
C ILE A 14 -5.43 17.27 13.93
N SER A 15 -4.45 17.51 14.81
CA SER A 15 -3.76 16.42 15.52
C SER A 15 -4.74 15.77 16.52
N PRO A 16 -5.03 14.46 16.41
CA PRO A 16 -5.91 13.78 17.36
C PRO A 16 -5.24 13.61 18.74
N GLU A 17 -6.05 13.60 19.80
CA GLU A 17 -5.63 13.34 21.18
C GLU A 17 -4.92 11.97 21.31
N PRO A 18 -3.99 11.77 22.27
CA PRO A 18 -3.15 10.57 22.39
C PRO A 18 -3.90 9.23 22.49
N ASP A 19 -5.16 9.22 22.92
CA ASP A 19 -5.99 8.02 23.09
C ASP A 19 -6.64 7.54 21.77
N GLN A 20 -6.56 8.34 20.71
CA GLN A 20 -7.21 8.11 19.41
C GLN A 20 -6.23 7.98 18.24
N SER A 21 -4.94 7.68 18.51
CA SER A 21 -3.95 7.44 17.47
C SER A 21 -4.38 6.31 16.52
N SER A 22 -4.49 6.64 15.24
CA SER A 22 -4.79 5.73 14.13
C SER A 22 -3.70 4.66 14.03
N ARG A 23 -2.44 5.04 14.23
CA ARG A 23 -1.28 4.14 14.23
C ARG A 23 -1.36 3.12 15.38
N ALA A 24 -1.70 3.56 16.58
CA ALA A 24 -1.85 2.67 17.72
C ALA A 24 -3.00 1.68 17.50
N LEU A 25 -4.15 2.15 17.01
CA LEU A 25 -5.30 1.30 16.69
C LEU A 25 -4.97 0.30 15.57
N TYR A 26 -4.33 0.76 14.49
CA TYR A 26 -3.89 -0.10 13.39
C TYR A 26 -3.05 -1.28 13.89
N PHE A 27 -2.04 -1.02 14.74
CA PHE A 27 -1.20 -2.09 15.27
C PHE A 27 -1.91 -2.99 16.28
N ALA A 28 -2.89 -2.49 17.03
CA ALA A 28 -3.73 -3.31 17.89
C ALA A 28 -4.58 -4.27 17.04
N LEU A 29 -5.19 -3.76 15.96
CA LEU A 29 -6.06 -4.54 15.10
C LEU A 29 -5.31 -5.52 14.18
N VAL A 30 -4.07 -5.23 13.76
CA VAL A 30 -3.33 -6.12 12.84
C VAL A 30 -2.54 -7.25 13.53
N ARG A 31 -2.50 -7.29 14.88
CA ARG A 31 -1.76 -8.30 15.66
C ARG A 31 -2.67 -9.34 16.30
N GLU A 32 -3.29 -8.97 17.42
CA GLU A 32 -4.23 -9.80 18.17
C GLU A 32 -5.31 -8.89 18.72
N VAL A 33 -6.55 -9.11 18.26
CA VAL A 33 -7.67 -8.24 18.57
C VAL A 33 -8.28 -8.66 19.92
N ASP A 34 -7.96 -7.89 20.96
CA ASP A 34 -8.62 -7.99 22.27
C ASP A 34 -9.92 -7.18 22.33
N GLU A 35 -10.68 -7.34 23.41
CA GLU A 35 -11.97 -6.65 23.61
C GLU A 35 -11.79 -5.12 23.65
N HIS A 36 -10.70 -4.63 24.24
CA HIS A 36 -10.42 -3.21 24.33
C HIS A 36 -10.15 -2.58 22.96
N ALA A 37 -9.41 -3.26 22.08
CA ALA A 37 -9.18 -2.83 20.71
C ALA A 37 -10.48 -2.81 19.89
N ARG A 38 -11.39 -3.77 20.11
CA ARG A 38 -12.72 -3.76 19.48
C ARG A 38 -13.54 -2.55 19.92
N ASP A 39 -13.63 -2.27 21.22
CA ASP A 39 -14.39 -1.12 21.71
C ASP A 39 -13.84 0.21 21.14
N ARG A 40 -12.51 0.36 21.16
CA ARG A 40 -11.84 1.53 20.56
C ARG A 40 -12.11 1.66 19.06
N ALA A 41 -12.21 0.55 18.32
CA ALA A 41 -12.51 0.58 16.89
C ALA A 41 -13.92 1.13 16.59
N VAL A 42 -14.92 0.85 17.44
CA VAL A 42 -16.28 1.40 17.27
C VAL A 42 -16.28 2.92 17.44
N ASP A 43 -15.67 3.42 18.51
CA ASP A 43 -15.62 4.85 18.80
C ASP A 43 -14.76 5.59 17.76
N TYR A 44 -13.68 4.97 17.31
CA TYR A 44 -12.88 5.48 16.20
C TYR A 44 -13.71 5.60 14.91
N LEU A 45 -14.47 4.57 14.51
CA LEU A 45 -15.32 4.65 13.31
C LEU A 45 -16.36 5.77 13.40
N ARG A 46 -17.00 5.96 14.56
CA ARG A 46 -17.95 7.06 14.77
C ARG A 46 -17.29 8.42 14.57
N LEU A 47 -16.10 8.61 15.14
CA LEU A 47 -15.33 9.84 14.98
C LEU A 47 -14.96 10.08 13.50
N GLN A 48 -14.51 9.04 12.79
CA GLN A 48 -14.17 9.17 11.38
C GLN A 48 -15.41 9.45 10.51
N LEU A 49 -16.56 8.84 10.81
CA LEU A 49 -17.83 9.14 10.12
C LEU A 49 -18.27 10.59 10.35
N ASP A 50 -18.15 11.09 11.57
CA ASP A 50 -18.45 12.50 11.90
C ASP A 50 -17.50 13.46 11.14
N ALA A 51 -16.21 13.13 11.06
CA ALA A 51 -15.24 13.89 10.28
C ALA A 51 -15.54 13.85 8.77
N ALA A 52 -15.89 12.67 8.25
CA ALA A 52 -16.22 12.45 6.84
C ALA A 52 -17.52 13.15 6.42
N ALA A 53 -18.47 13.38 7.33
CA ALA A 53 -19.74 14.02 7.02
C ALA A 53 -19.60 15.43 6.40
N ALA A 54 -18.48 16.12 6.67
CA ALA A 54 -18.15 17.42 6.09
C ALA A 54 -17.60 17.33 4.64
N LEU A 55 -17.25 16.14 4.17
CA LEU A 55 -16.66 15.93 2.84
C LEU A 55 -17.73 15.92 1.74
N PRO A 56 -17.38 16.38 0.53
CA PRO A 56 -18.28 16.27 -0.62
C PRO A 56 -18.62 14.79 -0.89
N CYS A 57 -19.84 14.55 -1.35
CA CYS A 57 -20.25 13.23 -1.84
C CYS A 57 -20.81 13.41 -3.24
N ASP A 58 -20.16 12.79 -4.22
CA ASP A 58 -20.54 12.82 -5.62
C ASP A 58 -21.32 11.58 -6.06
N LEU A 59 -21.75 10.74 -5.12
CA LEU A 59 -22.68 9.66 -5.40
C LEU A 59 -24.05 10.23 -5.83
N PRO A 60 -24.75 9.60 -6.78
CA PRO A 60 -26.10 10.02 -7.19
C PRO A 60 -27.08 9.96 -6.00
N GLU A 61 -28.17 10.71 -6.05
CA GLU A 61 -29.19 10.66 -4.98
C GLU A 61 -30.04 9.39 -5.07
N ASP A 62 -30.30 8.88 -6.29
CA ASP A 62 -30.99 7.60 -6.52
C ASP A 62 -29.96 6.48 -6.74
N PRO A 63 -29.97 5.40 -5.93
CA PRO A 63 -29.11 4.24 -6.14
C PRO A 63 -29.23 3.61 -7.53
N ALA A 64 -30.37 3.75 -8.22
CA ALA A 64 -30.56 3.24 -9.57
C ALA A 64 -29.58 3.87 -10.59
N ASP A 65 -29.07 5.07 -10.32
CA ASP A 65 -28.15 5.79 -11.20
C ASP A 65 -26.67 5.41 -11.00
N LEU A 66 -26.35 4.58 -10.00
CA LEU A 66 -24.97 4.19 -9.66
C LEU A 66 -24.23 3.56 -10.84
N HIS A 67 -24.93 2.75 -11.64
CA HIS A 67 -24.32 2.10 -12.79
C HIS A 67 -23.86 3.12 -13.86
N ALA A 68 -24.67 4.15 -14.11
CA ALA A 68 -24.32 5.23 -15.04
C ALA A 68 -23.17 6.07 -14.48
N TRP A 69 -23.17 6.33 -13.17
CA TRP A 69 -22.11 7.05 -12.47
C TRP A 69 -20.73 6.36 -12.59
N VAL A 70 -20.65 5.03 -12.37
CA VAL A 70 -19.40 4.25 -12.55
C VAL A 70 -18.88 4.36 -13.98
N MET A 71 -19.78 4.25 -14.98
CA MET A 71 -19.40 4.35 -16.39
C MET A 71 -18.88 5.74 -16.76
N GLN A 72 -19.51 6.80 -16.26
CA GLN A 72 -19.07 8.17 -16.49
C GLN A 72 -17.71 8.46 -15.84
N ARG A 73 -17.47 7.98 -14.61
CA ARG A 73 -16.16 8.11 -13.96
C ARG A 73 -15.09 7.35 -14.73
N THR A 74 -15.37 6.13 -15.18
CA THR A 74 -14.48 5.33 -16.03
C THR A 74 -14.08 6.08 -17.31
N GLU A 75 -15.06 6.68 -18.00
CA GLU A 75 -14.78 7.47 -19.20
C GLU A 75 -13.90 8.69 -18.89
N THR A 76 -14.21 9.40 -17.80
CA THR A 76 -13.46 10.58 -17.37
C THR A 76 -12.01 10.25 -17.07
N VAL A 77 -11.77 9.20 -16.28
CA VAL A 77 -10.43 8.70 -15.94
C VAL A 77 -9.68 8.27 -17.21
N GLY A 78 -10.35 7.55 -18.11
CA GLY A 78 -9.77 7.13 -19.39
C GLY A 78 -9.31 8.31 -20.24
N ARG A 79 -10.13 9.36 -20.37
CA ARG A 79 -9.77 10.60 -21.09
C ARG A 79 -8.60 11.32 -20.44
N GLN A 80 -8.58 11.42 -19.12
CA GLN A 80 -7.48 12.04 -18.36
C GLN A 80 -6.16 11.28 -18.52
N TYR A 81 -6.21 9.94 -18.51
CA TYR A 81 -5.04 9.11 -18.73
C TYR A 81 -4.53 9.20 -20.17
N GLN A 82 -5.44 9.24 -21.16
CA GLN A 82 -5.06 9.47 -22.56
C GLN A 82 -4.32 10.80 -22.73
N ALA A 83 -4.84 11.88 -22.12
CA ALA A 83 -4.17 13.18 -22.12
C ALA A 83 -2.79 13.13 -21.44
N TYR A 84 -2.64 12.39 -20.34
CA TYR A 84 -1.33 12.15 -19.72
C TYR A 84 -0.37 11.43 -20.68
N LEU A 85 -0.81 10.37 -21.35
CA LEU A 85 0.02 9.64 -22.33
C LEU A 85 0.45 10.52 -23.50
N ASP A 86 -0.43 11.40 -23.99
CA ASP A 86 -0.10 12.39 -25.03
C ASP A 86 0.99 13.36 -24.57
N GLN A 87 0.91 13.87 -23.34
CA GLN A 87 1.95 14.70 -22.73
C GLN A 87 3.29 13.95 -22.62
N ARG A 88 3.27 12.67 -22.20
CA ARG A 88 4.48 11.83 -22.13
C ARG A 88 5.08 11.59 -23.52
N ARG A 89 4.25 11.34 -24.54
CA ARG A 89 4.70 11.18 -25.95
C ARG A 89 5.33 12.44 -26.50
N ALA A 90 4.84 13.61 -26.10
CA ALA A 90 5.40 14.92 -26.47
C ALA A 90 6.69 15.29 -25.70
N GLY A 91 7.21 14.41 -24.83
CA GLY A 91 8.43 14.66 -24.07
C GLY A 91 8.22 15.47 -22.79
N GLY A 92 6.99 15.53 -22.26
CA GLY A 92 6.72 16.11 -20.93
C GLY A 92 7.51 15.41 -19.81
N ALA A 93 7.37 15.87 -18.58
CA ALA A 93 7.92 15.20 -17.39
C ALA A 93 6.94 14.15 -16.82
N ARG A 94 7.42 13.31 -15.90
CA ARG A 94 6.54 12.47 -15.07
C ARG A 94 5.65 13.39 -14.24
N ARG A 95 4.40 12.97 -13.98
CA ARG A 95 3.43 13.75 -13.21
C ARG A 95 3.59 13.54 -11.70
N TYR A 96 3.86 12.31 -11.27
CA TYR A 96 3.91 12.00 -9.84
C TYR A 96 5.34 11.90 -9.33
N PHE A 97 6.16 11.05 -9.93
CA PHE A 97 7.48 10.78 -9.38
C PHE A 97 8.54 11.57 -10.13
N SER A 98 9.27 12.43 -9.43
CA SER A 98 10.43 13.15 -9.98
C SER A 98 11.66 12.23 -10.10
N SER A 99 11.83 11.29 -9.18
CA SER A 99 12.98 10.37 -9.11
C SER A 99 12.57 8.98 -8.61
N LYS A 100 13.53 8.05 -8.49
CA LYS A 100 13.24 6.73 -7.94
C LYS A 100 13.05 6.84 -6.43
N ALA A 101 13.84 7.67 -5.76
CA ALA A 101 13.65 8.01 -4.35
C ALA A 101 12.20 8.47 -4.07
N HIS A 102 11.68 9.42 -4.86
CA HIS A 102 10.30 9.87 -4.71
C HIS A 102 9.29 8.70 -4.79
N ALA A 103 9.41 7.83 -5.79
CA ALA A 103 8.54 6.67 -5.89
C ALA A 103 8.64 5.72 -4.67
N LEU A 104 9.84 5.51 -4.14
CA LEU A 104 10.02 4.69 -2.94
C LEU A 104 9.44 5.35 -1.68
N HIS A 105 9.56 6.68 -1.54
CA HIS A 105 8.91 7.42 -0.46
C HIS A 105 7.39 7.20 -0.50
N PHE A 106 6.78 7.31 -1.68
CA PHE A 106 5.37 6.99 -1.87
C PHE A 106 5.02 5.55 -1.47
N LEU A 107 5.75 4.56 -1.97
CA LEU A 107 5.50 3.14 -1.65
C LEU A 107 5.59 2.88 -0.14
N ARG A 108 6.56 3.48 0.53
CA ARG A 108 6.69 3.42 1.99
C ARG A 108 5.50 4.10 2.66
N GLY A 109 5.15 5.31 2.25
CA GLY A 109 4.09 6.13 2.86
C GLY A 109 2.70 5.49 2.82
N VAL A 110 2.34 4.84 1.70
CA VAL A 110 1.02 4.18 1.59
C VAL A 110 1.00 2.73 2.11
N ALA A 111 2.11 2.25 2.69
CA ALA A 111 2.20 0.87 3.18
C ALA A 111 1.13 0.49 4.21
N PRO A 112 0.78 1.32 5.22
CA PRO A 112 -0.25 0.94 6.18
C PRO A 112 -1.59 0.63 5.52
N THR A 113 -1.99 1.40 4.51
CA THR A 113 -3.23 1.17 3.75
C THR A 113 -3.15 -0.09 2.89
N LYS A 114 -2.05 -0.28 2.17
CA LYS A 114 -1.90 -1.35 1.16
C LYS A 114 -1.56 -2.71 1.77
N LEU A 115 -1.12 -2.76 3.02
CA LEU A 115 -0.85 -3.99 3.75
C LEU A 115 -2.09 -4.60 4.42
N VAL A 116 -3.24 -3.91 4.37
CA VAL A 116 -4.53 -4.41 4.87
C VAL A 116 -5.62 -4.34 3.80
N ASP A 117 -5.20 -4.32 2.53
CA ASP A 117 -6.09 -4.24 1.38
C ASP A 117 -7.19 -5.31 1.40
N GLY A 118 -8.42 -4.91 1.11
CA GLY A 118 -9.62 -5.73 1.21
C GLY A 118 -10.16 -5.94 2.63
N ALA A 119 -9.45 -5.56 3.71
CA ALA A 119 -9.81 -5.94 5.08
C ALA A 119 -11.24 -5.57 5.49
N TRP A 120 -11.78 -4.44 5.01
CA TRP A 120 -13.13 -3.96 5.36
C TRP A 120 -14.23 -4.97 5.02
N LEU A 121 -14.01 -5.89 4.08
CA LEU A 121 -14.97 -6.93 3.68
C LEU A 121 -14.89 -8.20 4.52
N TYR A 122 -13.85 -8.37 5.35
CA TYR A 122 -13.62 -9.60 6.11
C TYR A 122 -14.84 -9.99 6.97
N GLY A 123 -15.45 -9.02 7.65
CA GLY A 123 -16.62 -9.27 8.50
C GLY A 123 -17.85 -9.78 7.75
N LEU A 124 -17.92 -9.56 6.42
CA LEU A 124 -19.00 -10.08 5.57
C LEU A 124 -18.93 -11.59 5.37
N LEU A 125 -17.78 -12.22 5.59
CA LEU A 125 -17.64 -13.66 5.43
C LEU A 125 -18.56 -14.46 6.36
N GLN A 126 -19.03 -13.87 7.47
CA GLN A 126 -20.04 -14.49 8.34
C GLN A 126 -21.41 -14.65 7.65
N ARG A 127 -21.65 -13.91 6.56
CA ARG A 127 -22.88 -13.91 5.75
C ARG A 127 -22.74 -14.72 4.47
N TRP A 128 -21.84 -15.71 4.44
CA TRP A 128 -21.55 -16.51 3.25
C TRP A 128 -22.76 -17.25 2.66
N ASP A 129 -23.81 -17.48 3.45
CA ASP A 129 -25.05 -18.15 3.03
C ASP A 129 -26.16 -17.18 2.60
N ASP A 130 -25.90 -15.87 2.63
CA ASP A 130 -26.84 -14.83 2.21
C ASP A 130 -26.43 -14.25 0.85
N ALA A 131 -27.27 -14.53 -0.15
CA ALA A 131 -27.02 -14.17 -1.55
C ALA A 131 -26.79 -12.66 -1.78
N ARG A 132 -27.27 -11.80 -0.87
CA ARG A 132 -27.08 -10.34 -0.98
C ARG A 132 -25.62 -9.93 -0.86
N PHE A 133 -24.81 -10.73 -0.17
CA PHE A 133 -23.39 -10.43 0.05
C PHE A 133 -22.47 -11.19 -0.90
N THR A 134 -23.01 -11.95 -1.85
CA THR A 134 -22.20 -12.79 -2.74
C THR A 134 -21.16 -11.97 -3.51
N ALA A 135 -21.56 -10.86 -4.15
CA ALA A 135 -20.65 -10.02 -4.92
C ALA A 135 -19.52 -9.43 -4.05
N LEU A 136 -19.84 -9.00 -2.83
CA LEU A 136 -18.90 -8.41 -1.88
C LEU A 136 -17.90 -9.45 -1.33
N ILE A 137 -18.38 -10.65 -1.00
CA ILE A 137 -17.52 -11.75 -0.55
C ILE A 137 -16.60 -12.21 -1.69
N GLN A 138 -17.11 -12.27 -2.93
CA GLN A 138 -16.28 -12.59 -4.10
C GLN A 138 -15.16 -11.57 -4.30
N THR A 139 -15.46 -10.26 -4.18
CA THR A 139 -14.43 -9.21 -4.20
C THR A 139 -13.36 -9.50 -3.15
N TYR A 140 -13.74 -9.76 -1.89
CA TYR A 140 -12.74 -10.06 -0.86
C TYR A 140 -11.88 -11.29 -1.19
N LEU A 141 -12.48 -12.38 -1.67
CA LEU A 141 -11.73 -13.58 -2.04
C LEU A 141 -10.76 -13.33 -3.21
N GLU A 142 -11.12 -12.44 -4.15
CA GLU A 142 -10.24 -12.00 -5.24
C GLU A 142 -9.08 -11.13 -4.72
N GLU A 143 -9.31 -10.23 -3.76
CA GLU A 143 -8.26 -9.47 -3.03
C GLU A 143 -7.27 -10.40 -2.32
N LEU A 144 -7.80 -11.51 -1.75
CA LEU A 144 -6.98 -12.56 -1.14
C LEU A 144 -6.26 -13.44 -2.17
N GLY A 145 -6.39 -13.13 -3.47
CA GLY A 145 -5.80 -13.84 -4.58
C GLY A 145 -6.39 -15.22 -4.80
N GLU A 146 -7.60 -15.48 -4.28
CA GLU A 146 -8.22 -16.81 -4.22
C GLU A 146 -7.33 -17.85 -3.52
N GLY A 147 -6.41 -17.37 -2.66
CA GLY A 147 -5.40 -18.16 -1.97
C GLY A 147 -4.17 -18.52 -2.80
N LEU A 148 -3.96 -17.85 -3.95
CA LEU A 148 -2.73 -17.88 -4.72
C LEU A 148 -1.80 -16.72 -4.31
N PRO A 149 -0.57 -16.98 -3.85
CA PRO A 149 0.33 -15.94 -3.35
C PRO A 149 0.71 -14.89 -4.41
N GLU A 150 0.75 -15.27 -5.69
CA GLU A 150 1.03 -14.39 -6.83
C GLU A 150 -0.14 -13.49 -7.24
N LYS A 151 -1.31 -13.67 -6.61
CA LYS A 151 -2.48 -12.82 -6.79
C LYS A 151 -2.87 -12.10 -5.49
N ASN A 152 -2.51 -12.62 -4.32
CA ASN A 152 -2.87 -12.03 -3.04
C ASN A 152 -2.27 -10.63 -2.86
N HIS A 153 -3.12 -9.63 -2.67
CA HIS A 153 -2.75 -8.21 -2.71
C HIS A 153 -1.69 -7.86 -1.65
N VAL A 154 -1.89 -8.34 -0.41
CA VAL A 154 -0.96 -8.11 0.70
C VAL A 154 0.37 -8.84 0.49
N VAL A 155 0.37 -10.08 0.00
CA VAL A 155 1.62 -10.81 -0.34
C VAL A 155 2.40 -10.05 -1.41
N LEU A 156 1.72 -9.58 -2.45
CA LEU A 156 2.33 -8.80 -3.53
C LEU A 156 2.94 -7.49 -3.02
N TYR A 157 2.22 -6.75 -2.17
CA TYR A 157 2.72 -5.50 -1.62
C TYR A 157 3.90 -5.69 -0.66
N ARG A 158 3.85 -6.69 0.22
CA ARG A 158 4.97 -7.06 1.10
C ARG A 158 6.22 -7.40 0.30
N LYS A 159 6.07 -8.18 -0.78
CA LYS A 159 7.18 -8.52 -1.68
C LYS A 159 7.73 -7.28 -2.38
N LEU A 160 6.88 -6.33 -2.78
CA LEU A 160 7.31 -5.06 -3.37
C LEU A 160 8.16 -4.26 -2.38
N LEU A 161 7.69 -4.05 -1.15
CA LEU A 161 8.42 -3.30 -0.12
C LEU A 161 9.78 -3.94 0.19
N ALA A 162 9.81 -5.24 0.44
CA ALA A 162 11.03 -5.97 0.76
C ALA A 162 12.06 -5.89 -0.38
N ASN A 163 11.62 -6.03 -1.64
CA ASN A 163 12.50 -5.91 -2.81
C ASN A 163 13.07 -4.50 -3.00
N GLN A 164 12.44 -3.46 -2.43
CA GLN A 164 12.92 -2.08 -2.47
C GLN A 164 13.57 -1.65 -1.14
N GLY A 165 13.65 -2.53 -0.13
CA GLY A 165 14.15 -2.21 1.22
C GLY A 165 13.31 -1.19 1.97
N CYS A 166 12.00 -1.11 1.70
CA CYS A 166 11.06 -0.16 2.31
C CYS A 166 10.37 -0.76 3.55
N ASP A 167 11.11 -1.45 4.40
CA ASP A 167 10.54 -2.28 5.48
C ASP A 167 10.21 -1.50 6.77
N ASP A 168 10.67 -0.26 6.90
CA ASP A 168 10.60 0.58 8.11
C ASP A 168 9.42 1.56 8.12
N TRP A 169 8.36 1.26 7.37
CA TRP A 169 7.13 2.06 7.28
C TRP A 169 6.37 2.15 8.62
N GLN A 170 6.65 1.29 9.60
CA GLN A 170 5.99 1.28 10.90
C GLN A 170 6.29 2.54 11.74
N GLU A 171 7.33 3.29 11.36
CA GLU A 171 7.76 4.55 11.98
C GLU A 171 7.13 5.80 11.34
N LEU A 172 6.20 5.64 10.40
CA LEU A 172 5.47 6.76 9.79
C LEU A 172 4.58 7.50 10.81
N ASP A 173 4.25 8.75 10.48
CA ASP A 173 3.32 9.58 11.24
C ASP A 173 1.88 9.05 11.17
N ASP A 174 1.07 9.40 12.17
CA ASP A 174 -0.28 8.85 12.39
C ASP A 174 -1.20 8.95 11.16
N GLU A 175 -1.07 10.04 10.39
CA GLU A 175 -1.91 10.32 9.21
C GLU A 175 -1.83 9.22 8.13
N HIS A 176 -0.69 8.53 8.02
CA HIS A 176 -0.50 7.43 7.08
C HIS A 176 -1.28 6.16 7.48
N PHE A 177 -1.66 6.06 8.76
CA PHE A 177 -2.36 4.89 9.31
C PHE A 177 -3.88 5.05 9.32
N VAL A 178 -4.41 6.25 9.10
CA VAL A 178 -5.86 6.55 9.17
C VAL A 178 -6.67 5.60 8.29
N GLN A 179 -6.32 5.47 7.02
CA GLN A 179 -7.02 4.60 6.07
C GLN A 179 -6.92 3.12 6.45
N GLY A 180 -5.72 2.63 6.78
CA GLY A 180 -5.56 1.24 7.24
C GLY A 180 -6.34 0.95 8.53
N ALA A 181 -6.40 1.90 9.47
CA ALA A 181 -7.16 1.77 10.71
C ALA A 181 -8.67 1.75 10.45
N ILE A 182 -9.19 2.56 9.53
CA ILE A 182 -10.59 2.52 9.08
C ILE A 182 -10.93 1.13 8.51
N GLN A 183 -10.10 0.62 7.59
CA GLN A 183 -10.33 -0.69 6.96
C GLN A 183 -10.40 -1.82 7.99
N LEU A 184 -9.45 -1.86 8.93
CA LEU A 184 -9.42 -2.85 10.00
C LEU A 184 -10.58 -2.69 10.98
N ALA A 185 -10.97 -1.46 11.32
CA ALA A 185 -12.09 -1.23 12.22
C ALA A 185 -13.43 -1.64 11.58
N LEU A 186 -13.61 -1.37 10.28
CA LEU A 186 -14.75 -1.85 9.50
C LEU A 186 -14.79 -3.39 9.45
N ALA A 187 -13.62 -4.05 9.31
CA ALA A 187 -13.50 -5.50 9.32
C ALA A 187 -14.05 -6.13 10.60
N GLU A 188 -13.72 -5.57 11.76
CA GLU A 188 -14.13 -6.07 13.08
C GLU A 188 -15.61 -5.79 13.38
N HIS A 189 -16.18 -4.70 12.85
CA HIS A 189 -17.53 -4.23 13.19
C HIS A 189 -18.49 -4.19 12.00
N ALA A 190 -18.27 -5.04 11.00
CA ALA A 190 -19.07 -5.06 9.78
C ALA A 190 -20.58 -5.28 10.03
N GLU A 191 -20.96 -6.04 11.06
CA GLU A 191 -22.38 -6.25 11.38
C GLU A 191 -23.07 -4.97 11.84
N GLN A 192 -22.38 -4.15 12.63
CA GLN A 192 -22.90 -2.88 13.13
C GLN A 192 -22.87 -1.78 12.05
N PHE A 193 -21.82 -1.76 11.22
CA PHE A 193 -21.55 -0.73 10.21
C PHE A 193 -21.76 -1.23 8.78
N LEU A 194 -22.70 -2.15 8.58
CA LEU A 194 -22.87 -2.84 7.30
C LEU A 194 -23.09 -1.91 6.10
N PRO A 195 -23.98 -0.90 6.16
CA PRO A 195 -24.12 0.05 5.05
C PRO A 195 -22.85 0.87 4.82
N GLU A 196 -22.13 1.26 5.88
CA GLU A 196 -20.88 2.00 5.77
C GLU A 196 -19.78 1.14 5.13
N VAL A 197 -19.68 -0.15 5.43
CA VAL A 197 -18.78 -1.11 4.77
C VAL A 197 -19.06 -1.16 3.27
N ILE A 198 -20.33 -1.23 2.88
CA ILE A 198 -20.75 -1.26 1.48
C ILE A 198 -20.41 0.07 0.78
N GLY A 199 -20.62 1.19 1.46
CA GLY A 199 -20.22 2.51 0.98
C GLY A 199 -18.72 2.66 0.78
N PHE A 200 -17.94 2.22 1.78
CA PHE A 200 -16.48 2.23 1.73
C PHE A 200 -15.99 1.40 0.54
N ASN A 201 -16.52 0.19 0.38
CA ASN A 201 -16.25 -0.69 -0.75
C ASN A 201 -16.58 -0.01 -2.09
N LEU A 202 -17.75 0.62 -2.22
CA LEU A 202 -18.13 1.31 -3.45
C LEU A 202 -17.10 2.36 -3.85
N GLY A 203 -16.58 3.14 -2.91
CA GLY A 203 -15.57 4.17 -3.18
C GLY A 203 -14.19 3.60 -3.49
N TYR A 204 -13.75 2.59 -2.73
CA TYR A 204 -12.41 2.01 -2.86
C TYR A 204 -12.23 1.27 -4.18
N GLU A 205 -13.26 0.54 -4.64
CA GLU A 205 -13.23 -0.27 -5.85
C GLU A 205 -13.35 0.53 -7.16
N GLN A 206 -13.46 1.87 -7.09
CA GLN A 206 -13.44 2.70 -8.29
C GLN A 206 -12.01 2.89 -8.78
N LEU A 207 -11.73 2.51 -10.03
CA LEU A 207 -10.41 2.72 -10.64
C LEU A 207 -10.02 4.21 -10.66
N PRO A 208 -9.08 4.67 -9.81
CA PRO A 208 -8.70 6.08 -9.77
C PRO A 208 -7.57 6.34 -10.77
N LEU A 209 -7.52 7.57 -11.32
CA LEU A 209 -6.51 7.98 -12.31
C LEU A 209 -5.07 7.69 -11.86
N HIS A 210 -4.81 7.79 -10.55
CA HIS A 210 -3.46 7.64 -10.06
C HIS A 210 -2.89 6.24 -10.27
N LEU A 211 -3.67 5.16 -10.20
CA LEU A 211 -3.16 3.80 -10.38
C LEU A 211 -2.58 3.59 -11.78
N LEU A 212 -3.22 4.18 -12.80
CA LEU A 212 -2.77 4.13 -14.20
C LEU A 212 -1.42 4.85 -14.37
N ILE A 213 -1.30 6.06 -13.83
CA ILE A 213 -0.07 6.85 -13.91
C ILE A 213 1.04 6.23 -13.06
N THR A 214 0.74 5.83 -11.82
CA THR A 214 1.69 5.17 -10.92
C THR A 214 2.26 3.90 -11.56
N SER A 215 1.42 3.03 -12.13
CA SER A 215 1.90 1.83 -12.83
C SER A 215 2.85 2.17 -13.99
N TYR A 216 2.51 3.18 -14.78
CA TYR A 216 3.34 3.64 -15.88
C TYR A 216 4.70 4.17 -15.38
N GLU A 217 4.70 5.05 -14.39
CA GLU A 217 5.90 5.74 -13.92
C GLU A 217 6.81 4.84 -13.08
N LEU A 218 6.27 3.91 -12.29
CA LEU A 218 7.06 2.89 -11.59
C LEU A 218 7.83 2.02 -12.58
N THR A 219 7.18 1.64 -13.69
CA THR A 219 7.87 0.90 -14.76
C THR A 219 9.00 1.73 -15.36
N GLU A 220 8.79 3.02 -15.60
CA GLU A 220 9.83 3.95 -16.07
C GLU A 220 10.98 4.11 -15.06
N LEU A 221 10.72 3.92 -13.77
CA LEU A 221 11.72 3.98 -12.71
C LEU A 221 12.41 2.64 -12.41
N GLY A 222 12.01 1.56 -13.08
CA GLY A 222 12.56 0.23 -12.83
C GLY A 222 12.07 -0.41 -11.54
N ILE A 223 10.90 0.00 -11.05
CA ILE A 223 10.17 -0.62 -9.95
C ILE A 223 9.07 -1.50 -10.55
N ASP A 224 8.86 -2.72 -10.03
CA ASP A 224 7.83 -3.62 -10.53
C ASP A 224 6.43 -3.04 -10.22
N PRO A 225 5.62 -2.70 -11.23
CA PRO A 225 4.32 -2.05 -11.02
C PRO A 225 3.21 -3.06 -10.68
N TYR A 226 3.50 -4.36 -10.59
CA TYR A 226 2.48 -5.42 -10.69
C TYR A 226 1.29 -5.25 -9.75
N TYR A 227 1.55 -4.93 -8.47
CA TYR A 227 0.50 -4.68 -7.49
C TYR A 227 -0.50 -3.61 -7.98
N PHE A 228 -0.02 -2.49 -8.52
CA PHE A 228 -0.87 -1.41 -9.04
C PHE A 228 -1.52 -1.78 -10.39
N THR A 229 -0.81 -2.54 -11.24
CA THR A 229 -1.35 -2.99 -12.53
C THR A 229 -2.47 -4.03 -12.38
N LEU A 230 -2.42 -4.85 -11.32
CA LEU A 230 -3.47 -5.81 -11.00
C LEU A 230 -4.81 -5.11 -10.83
N HIS A 231 -4.87 -4.10 -9.97
CA HIS A 231 -6.05 -3.24 -9.72
C HIS A 231 -6.60 -2.59 -10.99
N VAL A 232 -5.73 -2.15 -11.93
CA VAL A 232 -6.19 -1.63 -13.24
C VAL A 232 -7.04 -2.65 -14.01
N THR A 233 -6.77 -3.94 -13.83
CA THR A 233 -7.51 -5.02 -14.49
C THR A 233 -8.71 -5.52 -13.70
N VAL A 234 -8.56 -5.73 -12.38
CA VAL A 234 -9.63 -6.30 -11.55
C VAL A 234 -10.70 -5.28 -11.18
N ASP A 235 -10.37 -3.98 -11.09
CA ASP A 235 -11.32 -2.92 -10.70
C ASP A 235 -12.11 -2.35 -11.89
N ASN A 236 -12.15 -3.06 -13.02
CA ASN A 236 -12.77 -2.56 -14.23
C ASN A 236 -14.31 -2.44 -14.10
N ALA A 237 -14.91 -1.46 -14.79
CA ALA A 237 -16.35 -1.18 -14.72
C ALA A 237 -17.26 -2.17 -15.48
N ASP A 238 -16.73 -3.07 -16.30
CA ASP A 238 -17.53 -3.99 -17.12
C ASP A 238 -17.88 -5.30 -16.40
N ASN A 239 -16.88 -5.93 -15.80
CA ASN A 239 -17.05 -7.19 -15.05
C ASN A 239 -16.21 -7.26 -13.76
N GLY A 240 -15.45 -6.20 -13.48
CA GLY A 240 -14.57 -6.10 -12.34
C GLY A 240 -15.26 -5.61 -11.07
N HIS A 241 -14.43 -5.26 -10.08
CA HIS A 241 -14.87 -4.91 -8.73
C HIS A 241 -15.75 -3.66 -8.69
N ALA A 242 -15.47 -2.64 -9.50
CA ALA A 242 -16.33 -1.46 -9.59
C ALA A 242 -17.80 -1.80 -9.90
N LYS A 243 -18.04 -2.79 -10.78
CA LYS A 243 -19.41 -3.28 -11.06
C LYS A 243 -19.96 -4.15 -9.94
N LYS A 244 -19.15 -5.05 -9.38
CA LYS A 244 -19.56 -5.89 -8.24
C LYS A 244 -19.92 -5.06 -7.02
N ALA A 245 -19.25 -3.93 -6.80
CA ALA A 245 -19.55 -3.00 -5.71
C ALA A 245 -20.94 -2.38 -5.87
N VAL A 246 -21.31 -1.94 -7.08
CA VAL A 246 -22.68 -1.48 -7.37
C VAL A 246 -23.68 -2.62 -7.20
N GLN A 247 -23.40 -3.81 -7.75
CA GLN A 247 -24.29 -4.97 -7.62
C GLN A 247 -24.52 -5.34 -6.15
N GLY A 248 -23.46 -5.45 -5.34
CA GLY A 248 -23.56 -5.77 -3.92
C GLY A 248 -24.35 -4.74 -3.11
N LEU A 249 -24.24 -3.45 -3.46
CA LEU A 249 -25.06 -2.40 -2.86
C LEU A 249 -26.54 -2.58 -3.23
N LEU A 250 -26.84 -2.78 -4.53
CA LEU A 250 -28.20 -2.98 -5.02
C LEU A 250 -28.86 -4.25 -4.47
N ASP A 251 -28.10 -5.33 -4.29
CA ASP A 251 -28.60 -6.57 -3.69
C ASP A 251 -28.84 -6.43 -2.18
N ALA A 252 -28.02 -5.63 -1.49
CA ALA A 252 -28.16 -5.38 -0.06
C ALA A 252 -29.25 -4.35 0.30
N LEU A 253 -29.73 -3.56 -0.68
CA LEU A 253 -30.75 -2.54 -0.47
C LEU A 253 -32.03 -3.11 0.15
N PRO A 254 -32.49 -2.59 1.30
CA PRO A 254 -33.72 -3.07 1.93
C PRO A 254 -34.93 -2.91 1.00
N GLN A 255 -35.66 -4.01 0.76
CA GLN A 255 -36.92 -4.00 0.01
C GLN A 255 -38.12 -3.65 0.91
N VAL A 256 -37.99 -3.95 2.20
CA VAL A 256 -38.96 -3.63 3.25
C VAL A 256 -38.15 -3.02 4.40
N GLY A 257 -38.41 -1.76 4.73
CA GLY A 257 -37.65 -1.01 5.72
C GLY A 257 -37.25 0.37 5.20
N ASP A 258 -36.33 1.02 5.91
CA ASP A 258 -35.87 2.36 5.58
C ASP A 258 -34.67 2.32 4.63
N SER A 259 -34.96 2.19 3.33
CA SER A 259 -33.95 2.21 2.27
C SER A 259 -33.24 3.57 2.17
N ALA A 260 -33.89 4.67 2.59
CA ALA A 260 -33.31 6.00 2.58
C ALA A 260 -32.23 6.13 3.67
N GLU A 261 -32.50 5.65 4.88
CA GLU A 261 -31.52 5.60 5.97
C GLU A 261 -30.35 4.66 5.64
N PHE A 262 -30.65 3.49 5.04
CA PHE A 262 -29.60 2.59 4.55
C PHE A 262 -28.68 3.31 3.55
N TYR A 263 -29.26 3.97 2.54
CA TYR A 263 -28.46 4.66 1.53
C TYR A 263 -27.72 5.88 2.09
N ARG A 264 -28.30 6.60 3.05
CA ARG A 264 -27.60 7.68 3.77
C ARG A 264 -26.32 7.15 4.43
N ARG A 265 -26.37 6.02 5.13
CA ARG A 265 -25.21 5.38 5.75
C ARG A 265 -24.21 4.84 4.73
N VAL A 266 -24.66 4.35 3.58
CA VAL A 266 -23.78 4.02 2.44
C VAL A 266 -23.01 5.26 1.98
N ARG A 267 -23.66 6.42 1.84
CA ARG A 267 -22.99 7.67 1.45
C ARG A 267 -21.97 8.12 2.51
N ASP A 268 -22.26 7.91 3.79
CA ASP A 268 -21.32 8.21 4.88
C ASP A 268 -20.09 7.30 4.83
N GLY A 269 -20.29 5.99 4.63
CA GLY A 269 -19.19 5.03 4.44
C GLY A 269 -18.35 5.32 3.19
N TYR A 270 -18.98 5.76 2.10
CA TYR A 270 -18.28 6.16 0.88
C TYR A 270 -17.28 7.28 1.13
N ARG A 271 -17.66 8.30 1.90
CA ARG A 271 -16.81 9.46 2.22
C ARG A 271 -15.58 9.10 3.07
N LEU A 272 -15.61 7.99 3.80
CA LEU A 272 -14.44 7.53 4.57
C LEU A 272 -13.22 7.28 3.68
N ASN A 273 -13.39 7.03 2.38
CA ASN A 273 -12.29 6.87 1.41
C ASN A 273 -11.41 8.13 1.27
N ASP A 274 -11.93 9.30 1.61
CA ASP A 274 -11.26 10.59 1.43
C ASP A 274 -10.58 11.12 2.72
N LEU A 275 -10.51 10.30 3.78
CA LEU A 275 -9.85 10.66 5.04
C LEU A 275 -8.37 10.26 5.08
N GLY A 276 -7.59 10.97 5.91
CA GLY A 276 -6.17 10.69 6.10
C GLY A 276 -5.29 10.97 4.88
N ALA A 277 -4.07 10.45 4.91
CA ALA A 277 -3.12 10.68 3.81
C ALA A 277 -3.57 9.94 2.54
N SER A 278 -4.03 10.70 1.56
CA SER A 278 -4.35 10.19 0.22
C SER A 278 -3.08 9.79 -0.53
N THR A 279 -3.19 8.92 -1.55
CA THR A 279 -2.06 8.61 -2.44
C THR A 279 -1.44 9.88 -3.03
N VAL A 280 -2.26 10.85 -3.44
CA VAL A 280 -1.76 12.07 -4.09
C VAL A 280 -1.09 13.02 -3.09
N SER A 281 -1.56 13.09 -1.83
CA SER A 281 -0.90 13.90 -0.80
C SER A 281 0.45 13.30 -0.40
N VAL A 282 0.54 11.98 -0.20
CA VAL A 282 1.83 11.30 0.07
C VAL A 282 2.84 11.54 -1.07
N ILE A 283 2.38 11.59 -2.33
CA ILE A 283 3.23 11.99 -3.47
C ILE A 283 3.63 13.47 -3.34
N GLY A 284 2.69 14.35 -3.00
CA GLY A 284 2.94 15.79 -2.89
C GLY A 284 3.91 16.19 -1.76
N ASP A 285 3.94 15.42 -0.67
CA ASP A 285 4.68 15.74 0.55
C ASP A 285 6.17 15.35 0.51
N PHE A 286 6.65 14.84 -0.63
CA PHE A 286 8.03 14.38 -0.78
C PHE A 286 9.06 15.53 -0.75
N ASP A 287 9.91 15.53 0.28
CA ASP A 287 11.08 16.39 0.43
C ASP A 287 12.35 15.54 0.59
N LEU A 288 13.09 15.38 -0.50
CA LEU A 288 14.28 14.55 -0.55
C LEU A 288 15.36 14.96 0.46
N SER A 289 15.56 16.26 0.71
CA SER A 289 16.60 16.73 1.62
C SER A 289 16.23 16.40 3.06
N ARG A 290 14.97 16.61 3.43
CA ARG A 290 14.44 16.23 4.74
C ARG A 290 14.48 14.72 4.96
N GLU A 291 14.14 13.92 3.95
CA GLU A 291 14.23 12.45 4.04
C GLU A 291 15.67 11.99 4.30
N VAL A 292 16.65 12.54 3.56
CA VAL A 292 18.06 12.21 3.80
C VAL A 292 18.52 12.63 5.19
N GLN A 293 18.16 13.84 5.64
CA GLN A 293 18.48 14.29 7.00
C GLN A 293 17.92 13.31 8.05
N ARG A 294 16.64 12.93 7.95
CA ARG A 294 16.00 11.96 8.86
C ARG A 294 16.74 10.62 8.88
N ILE A 295 17.17 10.14 7.71
CA ILE A 295 17.95 8.89 7.59
C ILE A 295 19.26 9.00 8.39
N PHE A 296 20.02 10.08 8.20
CA PHE A 296 21.28 10.26 8.91
C PHE A 296 21.08 10.44 10.42
N GLU A 297 20.05 11.17 10.86
CA GLU A 297 19.69 11.31 12.27
C GLU A 297 19.33 9.96 12.90
N LYS A 298 18.54 9.14 12.20
CA LYS A 298 18.20 7.78 12.63
C LYS A 298 19.45 6.90 12.75
N LYS A 299 20.36 6.95 11.78
CA LYS A 299 21.62 6.19 11.85
C LYS A 299 22.55 6.70 12.94
N ALA A 300 22.57 8.01 13.21
CA ALA A 300 23.41 8.63 14.22
C ALA A 300 23.13 8.07 15.62
N ALA A 301 21.87 7.74 15.94
CA ALA A 301 21.48 7.15 17.22
C ALA A 301 22.34 5.94 17.63
N VAL A 302 22.74 5.11 16.66
CA VAL A 302 23.63 3.95 16.87
C VAL A 302 25.07 4.25 16.40
N GLY A 303 25.21 4.95 15.27
CA GLY A 303 26.48 5.23 14.61
C GLY A 303 27.44 6.07 15.45
N GLN A 304 26.94 6.91 16.34
CA GLN A 304 27.75 7.78 17.22
C GLN A 304 28.72 7.04 18.17
N PHE A 305 28.65 5.71 18.27
CA PHE A 305 29.49 4.93 19.18
C PHE A 305 30.54 4.04 18.49
N VAL A 306 30.53 3.93 17.16
CA VAL A 306 31.21 2.83 16.46
C VAL A 306 32.31 3.25 15.49
N HIS A 307 32.54 4.55 15.29
CA HIS A 307 33.65 5.03 14.45
C HIS A 307 34.96 5.19 15.24
N SER A 308 36.09 4.97 14.57
CA SER A 308 37.42 5.26 15.13
C SER A 308 37.74 6.76 15.13
N ASP A 309 38.55 7.20 16.09
CA ASP A 309 38.91 8.62 16.27
C ASP A 309 39.92 9.15 15.24
N TYR A 310 40.40 8.30 14.31
CA TYR A 310 41.37 8.66 13.28
C TYR A 310 40.79 9.61 12.23
N CYS A 311 39.49 9.50 11.92
CA CYS A 311 38.83 10.38 10.97
C CYS A 311 38.22 11.58 11.69
N ARG A 312 38.67 12.78 11.33
CA ARG A 312 38.21 14.03 11.93
C ARG A 312 37.84 15.07 10.87
N PHE A 313 36.79 15.81 11.16
CA PHE A 313 36.31 16.94 10.36
C PHE A 313 36.18 18.16 11.27
N GLU A 314 36.80 19.27 10.88
CA GLU A 314 36.88 20.49 11.69
C GLU A 314 37.32 20.23 13.15
N GLY A 315 38.29 19.33 13.34
CA GLY A 315 38.83 18.98 14.67
C GLY A 315 38.00 18.00 15.49
N ARG A 316 36.77 17.68 15.08
CA ARG A 316 35.85 16.75 15.77
C ARG A 316 35.87 15.36 15.12
N THR A 317 35.65 14.30 15.90
CA THR A 317 35.51 12.93 15.38
C THR A 317 34.14 12.71 14.75
N VAL A 318 33.99 11.67 13.93
CA VAL A 318 32.67 11.31 13.36
C VAL A 318 31.64 11.03 14.47
N ASN A 319 32.04 10.33 15.54
CA ASN A 319 31.17 10.07 16.69
C ASN A 319 30.65 11.37 17.33
N GLN A 320 31.50 12.38 17.51
CA GLN A 320 31.10 13.68 18.06
C GLN A 320 30.12 14.42 17.15
N TRP A 321 30.36 14.37 15.83
CA TRP A 321 29.43 14.96 14.85
C TRP A 321 28.05 14.31 14.91
N LEU A 322 28.00 12.97 14.88
CA LEU A 322 26.75 12.21 14.93
C LEU A 322 25.98 12.42 16.25
N ALA A 323 26.68 12.63 17.37
CA ALA A 323 26.04 12.83 18.67
C ALA A 323 25.40 14.22 18.85
N GLU A 324 25.88 15.25 18.14
CA GLU A 324 25.54 16.64 18.43
C GLU A 324 24.80 17.34 17.30
N ASP A 325 25.27 17.23 16.04
CA ASP A 325 24.75 18.03 14.92
C ASP A 325 24.97 17.32 13.58
N VAL A 326 23.99 16.50 13.21
CA VAL A 326 23.99 15.74 11.95
C VAL A 326 23.82 16.64 10.74
N GLU A 327 22.97 17.67 10.84
CA GLU A 327 22.70 18.61 9.75
C GLU A 327 23.97 19.37 9.37
N GLN A 328 24.66 19.97 10.35
CA GLN A 328 25.94 20.64 10.11
C GLN A 328 27.03 19.65 9.65
N PHE A 329 26.97 18.39 10.08
CA PHE A 329 27.94 17.41 9.62
C PHE A 329 27.79 17.10 8.13
N LEU A 330 26.56 16.99 7.60
CA LEU A 330 26.31 16.83 6.17
C LEU A 330 26.87 18.00 5.36
N ASP A 331 26.68 19.24 5.83
CA ASP A 331 27.29 20.44 5.23
C ASP A 331 28.82 20.36 5.20
N VAL A 332 29.43 19.86 6.27
CA VAL A 332 30.89 19.69 6.34
C VAL A 332 31.37 18.62 5.37
N LEU A 333 30.64 17.50 5.24
CA LEU A 333 30.96 16.45 4.28
C LEU A 333 30.87 16.94 2.82
N ASP A 334 29.90 17.79 2.51
CA ASP A 334 29.78 18.44 1.20
C ASP A 334 30.93 19.43 0.96
N LYS A 335 31.17 20.37 1.89
CA LYS A 335 32.29 21.35 1.80
C LYS A 335 33.66 20.70 1.66
N ARG A 336 33.87 19.53 2.26
CA ARG A 336 35.12 18.76 2.20
C ARG A 336 35.19 17.82 0.98
N GLY A 337 34.17 17.80 0.13
CA GLY A 337 34.11 16.98 -1.08
C GLY A 337 33.97 15.48 -0.83
N TRP A 338 33.55 15.09 0.38
CA TRP A 338 33.20 13.70 0.69
C TRP A 338 31.85 13.33 0.07
N ILE A 339 30.92 14.28 0.11
CA ILE A 339 29.71 14.30 -0.71
C ILE A 339 29.96 15.32 -1.81
N LYS A 340 29.57 14.99 -3.04
CA LYS A 340 29.63 15.89 -4.20
C LYS A 340 28.25 16.00 -4.81
N ARG A 341 27.47 16.98 -4.36
CA ARG A 341 26.13 17.29 -4.87
C ARG A 341 26.17 17.62 -6.38
N GLY A 342 25.16 17.20 -7.13
CA GLY A 342 25.02 17.53 -8.56
C GLY A 342 26.01 16.81 -9.47
N HIS A 343 26.65 15.73 -9.00
CA HIS A 343 27.63 14.95 -9.74
C HIS A 343 27.23 13.46 -9.74
N ASP A 344 27.97 12.64 -10.50
CA ASP A 344 27.84 11.19 -10.41
C ASP A 344 28.06 10.75 -8.94
N PRO A 345 27.10 10.06 -8.31
CA PRO A 345 27.28 9.55 -6.95
C PRO A 345 28.55 8.73 -6.76
N GLN A 346 29.04 8.05 -7.80
CA GLN A 346 30.31 7.32 -7.75
C GLN A 346 31.53 8.20 -7.49
N GLU A 347 31.45 9.51 -7.74
CA GLU A 347 32.52 10.46 -7.42
C GLU A 347 32.52 10.91 -5.96
N SER A 348 31.45 10.63 -5.21
CA SER A 348 31.35 10.94 -3.79
C SER A 348 32.02 9.83 -2.97
N ARG A 349 33.03 10.20 -2.18
CA ARG A 349 33.69 9.25 -1.27
C ARG A 349 32.70 8.61 -0.31
N PHE A 350 31.74 9.37 0.21
CA PHE A 350 30.73 8.84 1.13
C PHE A 350 29.91 7.71 0.48
N TRP A 351 29.51 7.88 -0.79
CA TRP A 351 28.75 6.87 -1.53
C TRP A 351 29.50 5.53 -1.64
N GLN A 352 30.80 5.60 -1.95
CA GLN A 352 31.67 4.42 -2.02
C GLN A 352 31.85 3.69 -0.67
N LEU A 353 31.55 4.36 0.46
CA LEU A 353 31.62 3.73 1.78
C LEU A 353 30.38 2.91 2.11
N ILE A 354 29.23 3.23 1.50
CA ILE A 354 27.94 2.59 1.80
C ILE A 354 27.50 1.59 0.73
N VAL A 355 28.06 1.65 -0.48
CA VAL A 355 27.71 0.77 -1.61
C VAL A 355 28.82 -0.21 -1.97
N GLY A 356 28.46 -1.48 -2.07
CA GLY A 356 29.33 -2.59 -2.50
C GLY A 356 29.59 -3.61 -1.39
N ASP A 357 29.77 -4.88 -1.75
CA ASP A 357 29.87 -6.01 -0.82
C ASP A 357 31.09 -5.95 0.12
N GLN A 358 32.08 -5.12 -0.20
CA GLN A 358 33.30 -4.91 0.59
C GLN A 358 33.38 -3.47 1.13
N ALA A 359 32.29 -2.71 1.06
CA ALA A 359 32.27 -1.33 1.53
C ALA A 359 32.35 -1.28 3.07
N PRO A 360 33.11 -0.35 3.67
CA PRO A 360 33.27 -0.28 5.13
C PRO A 360 31.95 -0.15 5.92
N MET A 361 30.91 0.41 5.33
CA MET A 361 29.57 0.54 5.92
C MET A 361 28.53 -0.35 5.22
N PHE A 362 28.96 -1.47 4.62
CA PHE A 362 28.05 -2.45 4.02
C PHE A 362 26.99 -2.90 5.04
N GLY A 363 25.72 -2.89 4.62
CA GLY A 363 24.58 -3.27 5.46
C GLY A 363 24.09 -2.23 6.47
N VAL A 364 24.79 -1.08 6.61
CA VAL A 364 24.34 0.00 7.52
C VAL A 364 23.10 0.69 6.99
N PHE A 365 23.05 0.97 5.69
CA PHE A 365 21.94 1.60 5.00
C PHE A 365 21.17 0.57 4.18
N SER A 366 19.85 0.54 4.33
CA SER A 366 18.93 -0.25 3.50
C SER A 366 18.95 0.22 2.04
N ALA A 367 18.38 -0.60 1.14
CA ALA A 367 18.29 -0.23 -0.28
C ALA A 367 17.46 1.07 -0.49
N TYR A 368 16.42 1.28 0.32
CA TYR A 368 15.63 2.52 0.34
C TYR A 368 16.50 3.73 0.70
N GLU A 369 17.22 3.64 1.81
CA GLU A 369 18.06 4.73 2.32
C GLU A 369 19.20 5.05 1.34
N GLN A 370 19.82 4.01 0.75
CA GLN A 370 20.82 4.19 -0.30
C GLN A 370 20.23 4.91 -1.52
N GLN A 371 19.00 4.61 -1.95
CA GLN A 371 18.37 5.30 -3.07
C GLN A 371 18.08 6.78 -2.76
N MET A 372 17.68 7.10 -1.53
CA MET A 372 17.50 8.50 -1.08
C MET A 372 18.81 9.27 -1.17
N ILE A 373 19.87 8.70 -0.58
CA ILE A 373 21.21 9.31 -0.59
C ILE A 373 21.72 9.42 -2.04
N HIS A 374 21.51 8.41 -2.87
CA HIS A 374 21.89 8.42 -4.27
C HIS A 374 21.27 9.60 -5.02
N ASP A 375 19.93 9.71 -4.98
CA ASP A 375 19.21 10.75 -5.72
C ASP A 375 19.50 12.14 -5.13
N TRP A 376 19.79 12.23 -3.82
CA TRP A 376 20.21 13.46 -3.17
C TRP A 376 21.61 13.91 -3.59
N ILE A 377 22.58 12.99 -3.72
CA ILE A 377 23.91 13.29 -4.26
C ILE A 377 23.82 13.67 -5.73
N ALA A 378 23.09 12.88 -6.53
CA ALA A 378 22.93 13.12 -7.96
C ALA A 378 22.24 14.45 -8.25
N ASP A 379 21.21 14.82 -7.50
CA ASP A 379 20.42 16.02 -7.75
C ASP A 379 19.87 16.03 -9.21
N ASP A 380 20.18 17.06 -9.99
CA ASP A 380 19.85 17.13 -11.42
C ASP A 380 20.84 16.37 -12.33
N TRP A 381 21.89 15.78 -11.77
CA TRP A 381 22.86 15.01 -12.55
C TRP A 381 22.20 13.82 -13.23
N GLN A 382 22.58 13.61 -14.49
CA GLN A 382 22.11 12.49 -15.29
C GLN A 382 23.33 11.85 -15.96
N ALA A 383 23.42 10.53 -15.88
CA ALA A 383 24.43 9.79 -16.62
C ALA A 383 24.34 10.09 -18.12
N ASP A 384 25.50 10.33 -18.75
CA ASP A 384 25.60 10.56 -20.19
C ASP A 384 25.07 9.35 -20.98
N GLY A 385 24.28 9.63 -22.03
CA GLY A 385 23.84 8.61 -22.99
C GLY A 385 22.45 7.98 -22.74
N LYS A 386 21.43 8.77 -22.39
CA LYS A 386 20.05 8.26 -22.25
C LYS A 386 19.58 7.53 -23.51
N ARG A 387 19.18 6.26 -23.33
CA ARG A 387 18.19 5.59 -24.20
C ARG A 387 16.88 6.39 -24.15
N SER A 388 16.12 6.37 -25.25
CA SER A 388 14.80 7.03 -25.25
C SER A 388 13.95 6.49 -24.08
N PRO A 389 13.20 7.36 -23.36
CA PRO A 389 12.36 6.93 -22.23
C PRO A 389 11.44 5.76 -22.60
N ARG A 390 10.94 5.77 -23.85
CA ARG A 390 10.13 4.70 -24.42
C ARG A 390 10.87 3.37 -24.57
N GLY A 391 12.13 3.39 -25.00
CA GLY A 391 12.95 2.18 -25.12
C GLY A 391 13.25 1.55 -23.77
N ALA A 392 13.56 2.37 -22.76
CA ALA A 392 13.78 1.91 -21.40
C ALA A 392 12.50 1.33 -20.77
N LEU A 393 11.34 1.95 -21.00
CA LEU A 393 10.04 1.44 -20.56
C LEU A 393 9.74 0.06 -21.16
N LEU A 394 9.85 -0.10 -22.48
CA LEU A 394 9.58 -1.38 -23.15
C LEU A 394 10.51 -2.51 -22.68
N GLN A 395 11.80 -2.20 -22.50
CA GLN A 395 12.76 -3.17 -21.98
C GLN A 395 12.39 -3.62 -20.56
N ARG A 396 12.02 -2.68 -19.68
CA ARG A 396 11.61 -3.00 -18.30
C ARG A 396 10.30 -3.78 -18.25
N GLN A 397 9.31 -3.43 -19.07
CA GLN A 397 8.08 -4.22 -19.21
C GLN A 397 8.39 -5.66 -19.61
N ALA A 398 9.26 -5.86 -20.60
CA ALA A 398 9.68 -7.20 -21.01
C ALA A 398 10.37 -7.97 -19.87
N LEU A 399 11.24 -7.31 -19.10
CA LEU A 399 11.91 -7.91 -17.94
C LEU A 399 10.92 -8.34 -16.84
N PHE A 400 9.96 -7.47 -16.48
CA PHE A 400 8.95 -7.81 -15.49
C PHE A 400 8.04 -8.94 -15.96
N ASN A 401 7.62 -8.92 -17.23
CA ASN A 401 6.82 -10.00 -17.81
C ASN A 401 7.58 -11.34 -17.84
N ALA A 402 8.87 -11.32 -18.17
CA ALA A 402 9.70 -12.53 -18.16
C ALA A 402 9.86 -13.11 -16.75
N ARG A 403 10.03 -12.26 -15.72
CA ARG A 403 10.08 -12.70 -14.32
C ARG A 403 8.77 -13.37 -13.85
N ARG A 404 7.63 -12.99 -14.43
CA ARG A 404 6.32 -13.59 -14.13
C ARG A 404 6.06 -14.87 -14.93
N ALA A 405 6.57 -14.95 -16.15
CA ALA A 405 6.45 -16.13 -17.01
C ALA A 405 7.47 -17.23 -16.67
N ALA A 406 8.52 -16.90 -15.91
CA ALA A 406 9.38 -17.92 -15.32
C ALA A 406 8.47 -18.87 -14.52
N PRO A 407 8.50 -20.19 -14.79
CA PRO A 407 7.72 -21.12 -14.00
C PRO A 407 8.08 -20.86 -12.54
N GLY A 408 7.05 -20.74 -11.68
CA GLY A 408 7.27 -20.81 -10.24
C GLY A 408 8.13 -22.05 -9.91
N PRO A 409 8.70 -22.16 -8.70
CA PRO A 409 9.31 -23.44 -8.31
C PRO A 409 8.33 -24.54 -8.73
N ALA A 410 8.80 -25.46 -9.57
CA ALA A 410 7.96 -26.48 -10.16
C ALA A 410 7.08 -27.04 -9.04
N MET A 411 5.78 -27.23 -9.30
CA MET A 411 4.94 -28.11 -8.47
C MET A 411 5.84 -29.24 -8.01
N PRO A 412 6.00 -29.49 -6.69
CA PRO A 412 6.90 -30.53 -6.24
C PRO A 412 6.48 -31.78 -7.01
N GLN A 413 7.33 -32.22 -7.94
CA GLN A 413 7.23 -33.58 -8.45
C GLN A 413 7.15 -34.42 -7.20
N LEU A 414 6.14 -35.29 -7.08
CA LEU A 414 5.92 -36.21 -5.96
C LEU A 414 7.27 -36.72 -5.46
N ALA A 415 7.85 -35.98 -4.52
CA ALA A 415 9.14 -36.28 -3.96
C ALA A 415 8.79 -37.35 -2.96
N GLU A 416 9.27 -38.56 -3.24
CA GLU A 416 9.21 -39.69 -2.33
C GLU A 416 9.40 -39.20 -0.90
N LYS A 417 8.31 -39.21 -0.09
CA LYS A 417 8.25 -38.95 1.35
C LYS A 417 9.56 -38.41 1.94
N ALA A 418 9.94 -37.20 1.54
CA ALA A 418 11.00 -36.48 2.22
C ALA A 418 10.39 -36.00 3.54
N ALA A 419 11.10 -36.20 4.65
CA ALA A 419 10.62 -35.95 6.01
C ALA A 419 9.81 -34.65 6.07
N SER A 420 8.55 -34.77 6.48
CA SER A 420 7.64 -33.64 6.69
C SER A 420 8.33 -32.64 7.61
N ASN A 421 8.55 -31.42 7.14
CA ASN A 421 8.94 -30.34 8.04
C ASN A 421 7.68 -29.82 8.75
N ASP A 422 7.85 -29.14 9.88
CA ASP A 422 6.74 -28.66 10.71
C ASP A 422 5.73 -27.77 9.93
N PHE A 423 6.17 -27.08 8.86
CA PHE A 423 5.30 -26.24 8.03
C PHE A 423 4.38 -27.08 7.11
N ASP A 424 4.90 -28.17 6.54
CA ASP A 424 4.10 -29.10 5.75
C ASP A 424 3.09 -29.86 6.62
N GLU A 425 3.42 -30.10 7.90
CA GLU A 425 2.50 -30.69 8.89
C GLU A 425 1.33 -29.77 9.22
N GLU A 426 1.56 -28.46 9.39
CA GLU A 426 0.50 -27.48 9.67
C GLU A 426 -0.58 -27.47 8.59
N LEU A 427 -0.18 -27.44 7.32
CA LEU A 427 -1.12 -27.43 6.19
C LEU A 427 -1.92 -28.74 6.10
N GLN A 428 -1.26 -29.89 6.26
CA GLN A 428 -1.92 -31.19 6.27
C GLN A 428 -2.92 -31.31 7.43
N LEU A 429 -2.58 -30.79 8.61
CA LEU A 429 -3.49 -30.77 9.76
C LEU A 429 -4.74 -29.94 9.48
N LEU A 430 -4.59 -28.76 8.86
CA LEU A 430 -5.75 -27.93 8.48
C LEU A 430 -6.68 -28.67 7.51
N GLU A 431 -6.14 -29.29 6.46
CA GLU A 431 -6.95 -30.08 5.51
C GLU A 431 -7.69 -31.22 6.21
N GLN A 432 -7.01 -31.95 7.10
CA GLN A 432 -7.61 -33.03 7.87
C GLN A 432 -8.72 -32.53 8.81
N GLN A 433 -8.53 -31.39 9.49
CA GLN A 433 -9.54 -30.79 10.35
C GLN A 433 -10.78 -30.41 9.54
N VAL A 434 -10.62 -29.75 8.39
CA VAL A 434 -11.73 -29.38 7.50
C VAL A 434 -12.45 -30.63 6.99
N ALA A 435 -11.72 -31.67 6.57
CA ALA A 435 -12.30 -32.90 6.05
C ALA A 435 -13.12 -33.68 7.11
N ARG A 436 -12.73 -33.59 8.39
CA ARG A 436 -13.44 -34.24 9.51
C ARG A 436 -14.74 -33.56 9.90
N LEU A 437 -14.95 -32.31 9.49
CA LEU A 437 -16.17 -31.58 9.83
C LEU A 437 -17.38 -32.05 8.99
N PRO A 438 -18.57 -32.15 9.64
CA PRO A 438 -19.71 -32.88 9.10
C PRO A 438 -20.44 -32.17 7.96
N ASP A 439 -20.41 -30.83 7.94
CA ASP A 439 -21.19 -30.03 7.00
C ASP A 439 -20.43 -28.78 6.52
N ARG A 440 -20.97 -28.16 5.46
CA ARG A 440 -20.42 -26.95 4.83
C ARG A 440 -20.27 -25.80 5.83
N ALA A 441 -21.27 -25.57 6.68
CA ALA A 441 -21.27 -24.44 7.62
C ALA A 441 -20.18 -24.58 8.69
N ALA A 442 -19.97 -25.79 9.22
CA ALA A 442 -18.89 -26.09 10.14
C ALA A 442 -17.52 -25.85 9.51
N ARG A 443 -17.33 -26.29 8.25
CA ARG A 443 -16.08 -26.05 7.50
C ARG A 443 -15.82 -24.57 7.25
N MET A 444 -16.83 -23.82 6.80
CA MET A 444 -16.73 -22.37 6.61
C MET A 444 -16.30 -21.68 7.92
N ARG A 445 -16.97 -21.98 9.05
CA ARG A 445 -16.64 -21.41 10.36
C ARG A 445 -15.21 -21.70 10.83
N LEU A 446 -14.69 -22.91 10.57
CA LEU A 446 -13.31 -23.25 10.90
C LEU A 446 -12.30 -22.39 10.10
N LEU A 447 -12.62 -22.10 8.83
CA LEU A 447 -11.73 -21.38 7.93
C LEU A 447 -11.74 -19.86 8.17
N LEU A 448 -12.87 -19.27 8.59
CA LEU A 448 -13.03 -17.82 8.75
C LEU A 448 -11.84 -17.12 9.43
N PRO A 449 -11.34 -17.55 10.61
CA PRO A 449 -10.27 -16.83 11.29
C PRO A 449 -8.94 -16.84 10.55
N LEU A 450 -8.74 -17.73 9.58
CA LEU A 450 -7.53 -17.81 8.76
C LEU A 450 -7.57 -16.87 7.54
N LEU A 451 -8.78 -16.42 7.17
CA LEU A 451 -8.97 -15.41 6.14
C LEU A 451 -8.85 -13.98 6.70
N ALA A 452 -8.69 -13.81 8.01
CA ALA A 452 -8.58 -12.50 8.63
C ALA A 452 -7.37 -11.67 8.12
N PRO A 453 -7.42 -10.33 8.17
CA PRO A 453 -6.34 -9.44 7.69
C PRO A 453 -4.96 -9.76 8.25
N GLN A 454 -4.89 -10.31 9.47
CA GLN A 454 -3.64 -10.66 10.16
C GLN A 454 -3.01 -11.97 9.63
N ARG A 455 -3.77 -12.80 8.90
CA ARG A 455 -3.40 -14.21 8.63
C ARG A 455 -3.53 -14.64 7.18
N HIS A 456 -4.38 -14.00 6.38
CA HIS A 456 -4.68 -14.47 5.01
C HIS A 456 -3.45 -14.57 4.10
N HIS A 457 -2.41 -13.77 4.35
CA HIS A 457 -1.16 -13.79 3.59
C HIS A 457 -0.20 -14.92 4.02
N SER A 458 -0.49 -15.67 5.09
CA SER A 458 0.32 -16.81 5.55
C SER A 458 0.06 -18.07 4.71
N ALA A 459 0.92 -19.09 4.81
CA ALA A 459 0.70 -20.37 4.11
C ALA A 459 -0.66 -21.00 4.49
N ALA A 460 -1.00 -21.03 5.78
CA ALA A 460 -2.29 -21.51 6.25
C ALA A 460 -3.45 -20.62 5.77
N GLY A 461 -3.29 -19.30 5.76
CA GLY A 461 -4.30 -18.36 5.24
C GLY A 461 -4.58 -18.53 3.74
N LEU A 462 -3.53 -18.73 2.94
CA LEU A 462 -3.63 -19.00 1.51
C LEU A 462 -4.34 -20.34 1.24
N LEU A 463 -4.02 -21.39 1.98
CA LEU A 463 -4.74 -22.67 1.91
C LEU A 463 -6.20 -22.51 2.33
N ALA A 464 -6.45 -21.83 3.46
CA ALA A 464 -7.79 -21.60 3.96
C ALA A 464 -8.66 -20.83 2.96
N THR A 465 -8.08 -19.82 2.29
CA THR A 465 -8.75 -19.05 1.24
C THR A 465 -9.14 -19.95 0.06
N ARG A 466 -8.24 -20.83 -0.41
CA ARG A 466 -8.56 -21.81 -1.48
C ARG A 466 -9.71 -22.74 -1.09
N LEU A 467 -9.67 -23.28 0.13
CA LEU A 467 -10.71 -24.17 0.65
C LEU A 467 -12.04 -23.44 0.82
N PHE A 468 -12.02 -22.22 1.35
CA PHE A 468 -13.21 -21.38 1.53
C PHE A 468 -13.82 -21.03 0.17
N ASN A 469 -13.01 -20.59 -0.80
CA ASN A 469 -13.48 -20.23 -2.14
C ASN A 469 -14.15 -21.42 -2.86
N GLY A 470 -13.59 -22.62 -2.73
CA GLY A 470 -14.18 -23.84 -3.29
C GLY A 470 -15.42 -24.36 -2.56
N LEU A 471 -15.65 -23.93 -1.31
CA LEU A 471 -16.89 -24.17 -0.59
C LEU A 471 -17.93 -23.09 -0.85
N PHE A 472 -17.52 -21.88 -1.21
CA PHE A 472 -18.37 -20.72 -1.38
C PHE A 472 -19.06 -20.69 -2.75
N ASN A 473 -18.29 -20.90 -3.82
CA ASN A 473 -18.80 -21.10 -5.19
C ASN A 473 -19.26 -22.54 -5.41
#